data_AF-A0A820N2X2-F1
#
_entry.id   AF-A0A820N2X2-F1
#
_cell.length_a   1.000
_cell.length_b   1.000
_cell.length_c   1.000
_cell.angle_alpha   90.00
_cell.angle_beta   90.00
_cell.angle_gamma   90.00
#
_symmetry.space_group_name_H-M   'P 1'
#
loop_
_entity.id
_entity.type
_entity.pdbx_description
1 polymer ?
#
loop_
_entity_poly.entity_id
_entity_poly.type
_entity_poly.pdbx_seq_one_letter_code
_entity_poly.pdbx_strand_id
1 'polypeptide(L)'
;ECDLSTSQVFSNETDDQISATSAQILLMIVKWIRNLPTFSSLPFRDQLILLEESWSELFLLWAIQCSTSLDNGGPLFTTALNRYQLENENGKSIYRLLNDILYRFKQLKLDPIEFACLKAIVLFRFDIRSLRESKMVENLQDQAQITLAQFTQIHNSTQPTRFGRLLLTLPLLRSIPSLLIEKTYFARTMGNTSMSKLLADMFKS
;
A
#
# COMPACT_ATOMS: atom_id res chain seq x y z
N GLU A 1 -5.26 33.10 24.93
CA GLU A 1 -4.38 33.08 23.73
C GLU A 1 -3.25 32.04 23.76
N CYS A 2 -3.08 31.21 24.81
CA CYS A 2 -1.99 30.20 24.85
C CYS A 2 -2.30 28.82 24.23
N ASP A 3 -3.53 28.55 23.78
CA ASP A 3 -3.91 27.19 23.34
C ASP A 3 -3.74 26.94 21.83
N LEU A 4 -3.87 27.96 20.97
CA LEU A 4 -3.76 27.75 19.51
C LEU A 4 -2.33 27.44 19.05
N SER A 5 -1.34 28.13 19.61
CA SER A 5 0.07 27.99 19.19
C SER A 5 0.63 26.61 19.55
N THR A 6 0.26 26.09 20.72
CA THR A 6 0.69 24.77 21.19
C THR A 6 0.03 23.66 20.38
N SER A 7 -1.28 23.75 20.12
CA SER A 7 -1.99 22.79 19.25
C SER A 7 -1.46 22.80 17.81
N GLN A 8 -1.09 23.97 17.26
CA GLN A 8 -0.48 24.06 15.92
C GLN A 8 0.92 23.42 15.88
N VAL A 9 1.76 23.63 16.88
CA VAL A 9 3.11 23.03 16.95
C VAL A 9 3.03 21.50 17.04
N PHE A 10 2.18 20.95 17.91
CA PHE A 10 1.95 19.51 18.00
C PHE A 10 1.34 18.92 16.72
N SER A 11 0.46 19.66 16.03
CA SER A 11 -0.10 19.23 14.74
C SER A 11 0.95 19.18 13.63
N ASN A 12 1.95 20.07 13.67
CA ASN A 12 3.03 20.13 12.70
C ASN A 12 4.05 18.99 12.88
N GLU A 13 4.44 18.68 14.12
CA GLU A 13 5.37 17.57 14.40
C GLU A 13 4.79 16.22 14.01
N THR A 14 3.50 15.99 14.25
CA THR A 14 2.83 14.74 13.88
C THR A 14 2.67 14.59 12.37
N ASP A 15 2.45 15.69 11.64
CA ASP A 15 2.42 15.67 10.17
C ASP A 15 3.78 15.35 9.55
N ASP A 16 4.85 15.91 10.13
CA ASP A 16 6.20 15.62 9.66
C ASP A 16 6.56 14.15 9.92
N GLN A 17 6.11 13.57 11.04
CA GLN A 17 6.24 12.14 11.31
C GLN A 17 5.42 11.27 10.33
N ILE A 18 4.18 11.65 10.00
CA ILE A 18 3.35 10.92 9.02
C ILE A 18 3.98 10.96 7.63
N SER A 19 4.43 12.14 7.20
CA SER A 19 5.14 12.34 5.94
C SER A 19 6.42 11.50 5.88
N ALA A 20 7.25 11.55 6.94
CA ALA A 20 8.47 10.77 7.03
C ALA A 20 8.20 9.25 7.00
N THR A 21 7.21 8.77 7.75
CA THR A 21 6.83 7.35 7.79
C THR A 21 6.32 6.89 6.42
N SER A 22 5.52 7.73 5.75
CA SER A 22 4.96 7.43 4.43
C SER A 22 6.05 7.35 3.37
N ALA A 23 7.01 8.28 3.38
CA ALA A 23 8.18 8.24 2.52
C ALA A 23 9.06 7.00 2.78
N GLN A 24 9.23 6.61 4.05
CA GLN A 24 9.95 5.38 4.40
C GLN A 24 9.25 4.13 3.85
N ILE A 25 7.93 4.03 3.96
CA ILE A 25 7.16 2.92 3.36
C ILE A 25 7.36 2.88 1.85
N LEU A 26 7.29 4.04 1.18
CA LEU A 26 7.51 4.12 -0.27
C LEU A 26 8.92 3.64 -0.66
N LEU A 27 9.94 4.05 0.11
CA LEU A 27 11.31 3.55 -0.05
C LEU A 27 11.41 2.04 0.16
N MET A 28 10.69 1.48 1.15
CA MET A 28 10.65 0.03 1.37
C MET A 28 10.03 -0.70 0.18
N ILE A 29 8.97 -0.15 -0.42
CA ILE A 29 8.35 -0.71 -1.63
C ILE A 29 9.35 -0.72 -2.79
N VAL A 30 9.97 0.42 -3.09
CA VAL A 30 10.96 0.53 -4.18
C VAL A 30 12.13 -0.43 -3.97
N LYS A 31 12.68 -0.50 -2.74
CA LYS A 31 13.76 -1.43 -2.40
C LYS A 31 13.32 -2.88 -2.55
N TRP A 32 12.12 -3.23 -2.09
CA TRP A 32 11.60 -4.58 -2.24
C TRP A 32 11.49 -4.97 -3.70
N ILE A 33 10.85 -4.14 -4.53
CA ILE A 33 10.65 -4.40 -5.96
C ILE A 33 11.99 -4.58 -6.69
N ARG A 34 12.97 -3.71 -6.44
CA ARG A 34 14.31 -3.80 -7.05
C ARG A 34 15.08 -5.06 -6.66
N ASN A 35 14.80 -5.58 -5.47
CA ASN A 35 15.45 -6.79 -4.97
C ASN A 35 14.78 -8.08 -5.46
N LEU A 36 13.67 -8.01 -6.20
CA LEU A 36 13.04 -9.18 -6.80
C LEU A 36 13.74 -9.54 -8.12
N PRO A 37 14.43 -10.69 -8.21
CA PRO A 37 15.14 -11.07 -9.44
C PRO A 37 14.21 -11.19 -10.65
N THR A 38 12.98 -11.66 -10.42
CA THR A 38 11.94 -11.82 -11.45
C THR A 38 11.35 -10.50 -11.94
N PHE A 39 11.44 -9.43 -11.14
CA PHE A 39 11.01 -8.10 -11.55
C PHE A 39 12.10 -7.41 -12.36
N SER A 40 13.36 -7.55 -11.93
CA SER A 40 14.52 -6.98 -12.61
C SER A 40 14.77 -7.53 -14.01
N SER A 41 14.22 -8.70 -14.35
CA SER A 41 14.28 -9.27 -15.70
C SER A 41 13.24 -8.69 -16.67
N LEU A 42 12.22 -7.98 -16.18
CA LEU A 42 11.23 -7.30 -17.03
C LEU A 42 11.85 -6.07 -17.70
N PRO A 43 11.34 -5.63 -18.86
CA PRO A 43 11.76 -4.37 -19.47
C PRO A 43 11.58 -3.20 -18.49
N PHE A 44 12.56 -2.30 -18.40
CA PHE A 44 12.51 -1.14 -17.49
C PHE A 44 11.22 -0.30 -17.63
N ARG A 45 10.70 -0.19 -18.85
CA ARG A 45 9.40 0.45 -19.11
C ARG A 45 8.26 -0.27 -18.39
N ASP A 46 8.21 -1.60 -18.49
CA ASP A 46 7.16 -2.41 -17.86
C ASP A 46 7.29 -2.36 -16.34
N GLN A 47 8.52 -2.35 -15.82
CA GLN A 47 8.79 -2.15 -14.39
C GLN A 47 8.19 -0.83 -13.87
N LEU A 48 8.41 0.28 -14.57
CA LEU A 48 7.83 1.57 -14.18
C LEU A 48 6.30 1.55 -14.26
N ILE A 49 5.72 1.00 -15.33
CA ILE A 49 4.26 0.90 -15.49
C ILE A 49 3.65 0.09 -14.35
N LEU A 50 4.21 -1.08 -14.01
CA LEU A 50 3.72 -1.91 -12.92
C LEU A 50 3.79 -1.18 -11.58
N LEU A 51 4.88 -0.44 -11.32
CA LEU A 51 5.02 0.36 -10.10
C LEU A 51 3.99 1.51 -10.06
N GLU A 52 3.84 2.28 -11.13
CA GLU A 52 2.88 3.39 -11.22
C GLU A 52 1.42 2.92 -11.08
N GLU A 53 1.10 1.73 -11.56
CA GLU A 53 -0.27 1.18 -11.49
C GLU A 53 -0.59 0.53 -10.14
N SER A 54 0.43 0.13 -9.35
CA SER A 54 0.24 -0.66 -8.13
C SER A 54 0.67 0.03 -6.83
N TRP A 55 1.37 1.17 -6.90
CA TRP A 55 1.98 1.80 -5.72
C TRP A 55 0.99 2.06 -4.59
N SER A 56 -0.24 2.46 -4.89
CA SER A 56 -1.25 2.83 -3.90
C SER A 56 -1.72 1.61 -3.11
N GLU A 57 -2.03 0.51 -3.80
CA GLU A 57 -2.39 -0.77 -3.19
C GLU A 57 -1.21 -1.35 -2.39
N LEU A 58 0.02 -1.25 -2.90
CA LEU A 58 1.24 -1.67 -2.18
C LEU A 58 1.49 -0.82 -0.94
N PHE A 59 1.32 0.50 -1.02
CA PHE A 59 1.44 1.42 0.10
C PHE A 59 0.47 1.06 1.21
N LEU A 60 -0.81 0.85 0.87
CA LEU A 60 -1.81 0.42 1.84
C LEU A 60 -1.47 -0.94 2.47
N LEU A 61 -1.04 -1.93 1.69
CA LEU A 61 -0.64 -3.24 2.23
C LEU A 61 0.54 -3.14 3.20
N TRP A 62 1.56 -2.32 2.88
CA TRP A 62 2.67 -2.08 3.79
C TRP A 62 2.24 -1.34 5.05
N ALA A 63 1.43 -0.29 4.90
CA ALA A 63 0.94 0.47 6.03
C ALA A 63 0.10 -0.39 6.98
N ILE A 64 -0.77 -1.24 6.42
CA ILE A 64 -1.52 -2.25 7.17
C ILE A 64 -0.56 -3.17 7.91
N GLN A 65 0.43 -3.74 7.23
CA GLN A 65 1.41 -4.63 7.85
C GLN A 65 2.20 -3.96 8.98
N CYS A 66 2.64 -2.70 8.79
CA CYS A 66 3.28 -1.90 9.82
C CYS A 66 2.33 -1.65 11.00
N SER A 67 1.05 -1.40 10.75
CA SER A 67 0.06 -1.17 11.79
C SER A 67 -0.28 -2.39 12.64
N THR A 68 -0.05 -3.59 12.10
CA THR A 68 -0.24 -4.87 12.82
C THR A 68 1.02 -5.36 13.51
N SER A 69 2.20 -4.90 13.09
CA SER A 69 3.50 -5.42 13.52
C SER A 69 4.33 -4.47 14.40
N LEU A 70 4.06 -3.16 14.41
CA LEU A 70 4.78 -2.18 15.23
C LEU A 70 3.90 -1.61 16.34
N ASP A 71 4.40 -1.64 17.58
CA ASP A 71 3.79 -0.97 18.74
C ASP A 71 3.67 0.56 18.57
N ASN A 72 4.49 1.18 17.70
CA ASN A 72 4.55 2.65 17.56
C ASN A 72 4.10 3.19 16.18
N GLY A 73 3.99 2.37 15.13
CA GLY A 73 3.71 2.83 13.76
C GLY A 73 2.23 2.78 13.36
N GLY A 74 1.47 1.85 13.95
CA GLY A 74 0.02 1.73 13.72
C GLY A 74 -0.81 2.96 14.10
N PRO A 75 -0.53 3.64 15.24
CA PRO A 75 -1.25 4.85 15.62
C PRO A 75 -1.07 5.96 14.59
N LEU A 76 0.15 6.20 14.10
CA LEU A 76 0.45 7.29 13.17
C LEU A 76 -0.33 7.17 11.86
N PHE A 77 -0.43 5.95 11.31
CA PHE A 77 -1.20 5.71 10.10
C PHE A 77 -2.69 5.99 10.29
N THR A 78 -3.25 5.59 11.44
CA THR A 78 -4.66 5.89 11.79
C THR A 78 -4.88 7.37 12.16
N THR A 79 -3.88 8.04 12.73
CA THR A 79 -3.93 9.46 13.10
C THR A 79 -3.96 10.34 11.85
N ALA A 80 -3.15 10.02 10.83
CA ALA A 80 -3.19 10.69 9.54
C ALA A 80 -4.61 10.68 8.93
N LEU A 81 -5.27 9.52 9.03
CA LEU A 81 -6.63 9.34 8.54
C LEU A 81 -7.63 10.17 9.32
N ASN A 82 -7.59 10.11 10.65
CA ASN A 82 -8.54 10.83 11.52
C ASN A 82 -8.48 12.34 11.27
N ARG A 83 -7.30 12.89 10.97
CA ARG A 83 -7.14 14.31 10.67
C ARG A 83 -7.69 14.69 9.30
N TYR A 84 -7.39 13.90 8.26
CA TYR A 84 -7.96 14.14 6.93
C TYR A 84 -9.50 14.15 6.95
N GLN A 85 -10.13 13.32 7.80
CA GLN A 85 -11.58 13.32 7.99
C GLN A 85 -12.12 14.63 8.56
N LEU A 86 -11.40 15.26 9.49
CA LEU A 86 -11.82 16.50 10.14
C LEU A 86 -11.73 17.71 9.20
N GLU A 87 -10.79 17.68 8.24
CA GLU A 87 -10.53 18.78 7.32
C GLU A 87 -11.38 18.74 6.04
N ASN A 88 -11.94 17.58 5.66
CA ASN A 88 -12.71 17.43 4.40
C ASN A 88 -14.09 16.79 4.61
N GLU A 89 -15.16 17.59 4.55
CA GLU A 89 -16.56 17.14 4.57
C GLU A 89 -16.87 16.07 3.48
N ASN A 90 -16.34 16.27 2.26
CA ASN A 90 -16.51 15.32 1.15
C ASN A 90 -15.65 14.05 1.27
N GLY A 91 -14.61 14.08 2.11
CA GLY A 91 -13.68 12.96 2.33
C GLY A 91 -14.19 11.93 3.35
N LYS A 92 -15.26 12.24 4.09
CA LYS A 92 -15.79 11.40 5.18
C LYS A 92 -16.20 10.00 4.72
N SER A 93 -16.77 9.84 3.53
CA SER A 93 -17.21 8.53 3.01
C SER A 93 -16.03 7.62 2.67
N ILE A 94 -15.01 8.16 2.00
CA ILE A 94 -13.82 7.40 1.60
C ILE A 94 -12.95 7.10 2.81
N TYR A 95 -12.88 8.01 3.78
CA TYR A 95 -12.23 7.75 5.07
C TYR A 95 -12.89 6.57 5.81
N ARG A 96 -14.23 6.53 5.90
CA ARG A 96 -14.95 5.41 6.53
C ARG A 96 -14.63 4.10 5.81
N LEU A 97 -14.66 4.11 4.48
CA LEU A 97 -14.28 2.98 3.66
C LEU A 97 -12.86 2.49 3.97
N LEU A 98 -11.89 3.40 4.05
CA LEU A 98 -10.51 3.03 4.36
C LEU A 98 -10.38 2.44 5.78
N ASN A 99 -11.03 3.04 6.79
CA ASN A 99 -11.07 2.46 8.13
C ASN A 99 -11.72 1.07 8.17
N ASP A 100 -12.80 0.86 7.44
CA ASP A 100 -13.46 -0.44 7.33
C ASP A 100 -12.53 -1.47 6.69
N ILE A 101 -11.72 -1.05 5.71
CA ILE A 101 -10.69 -1.90 5.10
C ILE A 101 -9.62 -2.25 6.15
N LEU A 102 -9.06 -1.27 6.85
CA LEU A 102 -8.05 -1.52 7.90
C LEU A 102 -8.57 -2.46 8.98
N TYR A 103 -9.81 -2.25 9.42
CA TYR A 103 -10.44 -3.13 10.40
C TYR A 103 -10.58 -4.56 9.86
N ARG A 104 -11.04 -4.73 8.61
CA ARG A 104 -11.13 -6.05 7.97
C ARG A 104 -9.77 -6.75 7.90
N PHE A 105 -8.71 -6.05 7.49
CA PHE A 105 -7.36 -6.63 7.45
C PHE A 105 -6.84 -7.02 8.84
N LYS A 106 -7.09 -6.20 9.88
CA LYS A 106 -6.75 -6.54 11.27
C LYS A 106 -7.44 -7.82 11.73
N GLN A 107 -8.71 -8.03 11.37
CA GLN A 107 -9.46 -9.24 11.72
C GLN A 107 -8.96 -10.49 10.99
N LEU A 108 -8.43 -10.34 9.78
CA LEU A 108 -7.90 -11.46 9.00
C LEU A 108 -6.59 -12.04 9.57
N LYS A 109 -5.87 -11.25 10.38
CA LYS A 109 -4.58 -11.61 11.02
C LYS A 109 -3.64 -12.24 10.01
N LEU A 110 -3.26 -11.45 9.01
CA LEU A 110 -2.42 -11.92 7.92
C LEU A 110 -1.02 -12.25 8.43
N ASP A 111 -0.51 -13.39 8.01
CA ASP A 111 0.87 -13.80 8.21
C ASP A 111 1.81 -13.02 7.26
N PRO A 112 3.10 -12.79 7.61
CA PRO A 112 4.07 -12.16 6.72
C PRO A 112 4.17 -12.79 5.33
N ILE A 113 4.00 -14.11 5.21
CA ILE A 113 4.03 -14.82 3.92
C ILE A 113 2.79 -14.48 3.08
N GLU A 114 1.62 -14.37 3.72
CA GLU A 114 0.39 -13.95 3.05
C GLU A 114 0.49 -12.51 2.57
N PHE A 115 1.05 -11.60 3.38
CA PHE A 115 1.35 -10.25 2.95
C PHE A 115 2.29 -10.22 1.74
N ALA A 116 3.36 -11.02 1.75
CA ALA A 116 4.30 -11.10 0.64
C ALA A 116 3.61 -11.56 -0.66
N CYS A 117 2.75 -12.59 -0.57
CA CYS A 117 2.01 -13.08 -1.73
C CYS A 117 1.00 -12.04 -2.25
N LEU A 118 0.23 -11.39 -1.37
CA LEU A 118 -0.73 -10.35 -1.79
C LEU A 118 -0.03 -9.17 -2.46
N LYS A 119 1.13 -8.75 -1.95
CA LYS A 119 1.95 -7.70 -2.59
C LYS A 119 2.42 -8.13 -3.97
N ALA A 120 2.88 -9.37 -4.12
CA ALA A 120 3.27 -9.90 -5.43
C ALA A 120 2.08 -9.95 -6.41
N ILE A 121 0.90 -10.38 -5.96
CA ILE A 121 -0.32 -10.40 -6.80
C ILE A 121 -0.70 -8.99 -7.26
N VAL A 122 -0.61 -8.00 -6.36
CA VAL A 122 -0.87 -6.59 -6.66
C VAL A 122 0.16 -5.99 -7.63
N LEU A 123 1.45 -6.32 -7.44
CA LEU A 123 2.55 -5.83 -8.27
C LEU A 123 2.49 -6.39 -9.69
N PHE A 124 2.31 -7.71 -9.84
CA PHE A 124 2.33 -8.39 -11.13
C PHE A 124 0.97 -8.33 -11.82
N ARG A 125 0.51 -7.11 -12.13
CA ARG A 125 -0.77 -6.85 -12.80
C ARG A 125 -0.63 -7.02 -14.32
N PHE A 126 -1.13 -8.12 -14.87
CA PHE A 126 -0.93 -8.45 -16.29
C PHE A 126 -1.93 -7.79 -17.25
N ASP A 127 -3.09 -7.31 -16.76
CA ASP A 127 -4.19 -6.75 -17.55
C ASP A 127 -3.95 -5.30 -18.02
N ILE A 128 -2.74 -4.78 -17.81
CA ILE A 128 -2.32 -3.46 -18.30
C ILE A 128 -1.95 -3.55 -19.79
N ARG A 129 -2.77 -2.92 -20.64
CA ARG A 129 -2.65 -3.00 -22.12
C ARG A 129 -1.30 -2.55 -22.69
N SER A 130 -0.55 -1.72 -21.96
CA SER A 130 0.71 -1.13 -22.42
C SER A 130 1.97 -1.94 -22.07
N LEU A 131 1.82 -3.10 -21.42
CA LEU A 131 2.93 -4.00 -21.09
C LEU A 131 3.45 -4.74 -22.32
N ARG A 132 4.77 -4.86 -22.44
CA ARG A 132 5.42 -5.67 -23.48
C ARG A 132 5.45 -7.15 -23.09
N GLU A 133 5.78 -7.43 -21.84
CA GLU A 133 5.93 -8.79 -21.29
C GLU A 133 4.69 -9.22 -20.46
N SER A 134 3.48 -8.89 -20.93
CA SER A 134 2.21 -9.20 -20.22
C SER A 134 2.11 -10.69 -19.86
N LYS A 135 2.56 -11.60 -20.74
CA LYS A 135 2.51 -13.05 -20.45
C LYS A 135 3.46 -13.47 -19.33
N MET A 136 4.65 -12.87 -19.27
CA MET A 136 5.59 -13.12 -18.16
C MET A 136 5.01 -12.59 -16.85
N VAL A 137 4.40 -11.40 -16.87
CA VAL A 137 3.74 -10.82 -15.70
C VAL A 137 2.57 -11.69 -15.22
N GLU A 138 1.76 -12.23 -16.13
CA GLU A 138 0.68 -13.18 -15.82
C GLU A 138 1.23 -14.42 -15.10
N ASN A 139 2.27 -15.04 -15.64
CA ASN A 139 2.89 -16.22 -15.02
C ASN A 139 3.44 -15.93 -13.61
N LEU A 140 3.99 -14.73 -13.39
CA LEU A 140 4.47 -14.30 -12.07
C LEU A 140 3.32 -14.09 -11.08
N GLN A 141 2.19 -13.55 -11.56
CA GLN A 141 0.98 -13.42 -10.75
C GLN A 141 0.39 -14.78 -10.39
N ASP A 142 0.31 -15.70 -11.34
CA ASP A 142 -0.17 -17.07 -11.12
C ASP A 142 0.68 -17.79 -10.08
N GLN A 143 2.00 -17.67 -10.16
CA GLN A 143 2.90 -18.27 -9.18
C GLN A 143 2.66 -17.72 -7.77
N ALA A 144 2.42 -16.41 -7.63
CA ALA A 144 2.09 -15.81 -6.34
C ALA A 144 0.74 -16.31 -5.79
N GLN A 145 -0.27 -16.51 -6.65
CA GLN A 145 -1.56 -17.09 -6.25
C GLN A 145 -1.42 -18.56 -5.83
N ILE A 146 -0.66 -19.37 -6.58
CA ILE A 146 -0.40 -20.77 -6.25
C ILE A 146 0.28 -20.87 -4.88
N THR A 147 1.31 -20.06 -4.64
CA THR A 147 2.01 -20.04 -3.34
C THR A 147 1.07 -19.66 -2.21
N LEU A 148 0.21 -18.65 -2.40
CA LEU A 148 -0.78 -18.27 -1.39
C LEU A 148 -1.80 -19.38 -1.11
N ALA A 149 -2.30 -20.04 -2.16
CA ALA A 149 -3.25 -21.14 -2.04
C ALA A 149 -2.65 -22.32 -1.27
N GLN A 150 -1.42 -22.73 -1.61
CA GLN A 150 -0.70 -23.80 -0.91
C GLN A 150 -0.42 -23.44 0.54
N PHE A 151 0.05 -22.22 0.80
CA PHE A 151 0.35 -21.75 2.15
C PHE A 151 -0.89 -21.77 3.04
N THR A 152 -2.00 -21.19 2.58
CA THR A 152 -3.26 -21.15 3.34
C THR A 152 -3.86 -22.55 3.55
N GLN A 153 -3.72 -23.46 2.58
CA GLN A 153 -4.18 -24.84 2.72
C GLN A 153 -3.40 -25.60 3.80
N ILE A 154 -2.08 -25.42 3.87
CA ILE A 154 -1.21 -26.11 4.83
C ILE A 154 -1.31 -25.49 6.22
N HIS A 155 -1.20 -24.17 6.33
CA HIS A 155 -1.08 -23.46 7.60
C HIS A 155 -2.43 -23.04 8.21
N ASN A 156 -3.51 -23.05 7.43
CA ASN A 156 -4.84 -22.67 7.89
C ASN A 156 -5.90 -23.71 7.46
N SER A 157 -5.62 -24.98 7.69
CA SER A 157 -6.50 -26.10 7.34
C SER A 157 -7.91 -26.02 7.94
N THR A 158 -8.08 -25.30 9.05
CA THR A 158 -9.39 -25.02 9.69
C THR A 158 -10.19 -23.91 9.01
N GLN A 159 -9.59 -23.17 8.08
CA GLN A 159 -10.21 -22.08 7.32
C GLN A 159 -10.13 -22.36 5.81
N PRO A 160 -10.91 -23.31 5.28
CA PRO A 160 -10.81 -23.73 3.88
C PRO A 160 -11.11 -22.61 2.87
N THR A 161 -11.79 -21.55 3.28
CA THR A 161 -12.12 -20.37 2.44
C THR A 161 -11.10 -19.24 2.54
N ARG A 162 -10.00 -19.41 3.30
CA ARG A 162 -9.04 -18.34 3.58
C ARG A 162 -8.42 -17.75 2.32
N PHE A 163 -7.95 -18.60 1.39
CA PHE A 163 -7.40 -18.16 0.11
C PHE A 163 -8.33 -17.17 -0.62
N GLY A 164 -9.59 -17.57 -0.84
CA GLY A 164 -10.59 -16.72 -1.50
C GLY A 164 -10.88 -15.44 -0.72
N ARG A 165 -10.97 -15.52 0.61
CA ARG A 165 -11.18 -14.33 1.47
C ARG A 165 -10.02 -13.33 1.34
N LEU A 166 -8.78 -13.80 1.26
CA LEU A 166 -7.61 -12.94 1.07
C LEU A 166 -7.63 -12.27 -0.31
N LEU A 167 -7.93 -13.01 -1.38
CA LEU A 167 -8.04 -12.42 -2.72
C LEU A 167 -9.15 -11.36 -2.82
N LEU A 168 -10.29 -11.59 -2.16
CA LEU A 168 -11.41 -10.65 -2.11
C LEU A 168 -11.10 -9.36 -1.35
N THR A 169 -9.95 -9.25 -0.68
CA THR A 169 -9.50 -7.98 -0.08
C THR A 169 -8.84 -7.04 -1.09
N LEU A 170 -8.26 -7.56 -2.17
CA LEU A 170 -7.53 -6.75 -3.15
C LEU A 170 -8.42 -5.71 -3.87
N PRO A 171 -9.66 -6.07 -4.31
CA PRO A 171 -10.57 -5.08 -4.87
C PRO A 171 -10.95 -3.96 -3.89
N LEU A 172 -10.96 -4.25 -2.59
CA LEU A 172 -11.23 -3.23 -1.57
C LEU A 172 -10.11 -2.18 -1.55
N LEU A 173 -8.85 -2.61 -1.63
CA LEU A 173 -7.72 -1.67 -1.70
C LEU A 173 -7.79 -0.81 -2.96
N ARG A 174 -8.14 -1.41 -4.10
CA ARG A 174 -8.28 -0.70 -5.38
C ARG A 174 -9.42 0.33 -5.40
N SER A 175 -10.42 0.16 -4.53
CA SER A 175 -11.52 1.13 -4.42
C SER A 175 -11.09 2.49 -3.83
N ILE A 176 -9.89 2.57 -3.24
CA ILE A 176 -9.34 3.80 -2.68
C ILE A 176 -8.58 4.55 -3.79
N PRO A 177 -8.98 5.80 -4.13
CA PRO A 177 -8.28 6.58 -5.14
C PRO A 177 -6.83 6.86 -4.73
N SER A 178 -5.89 6.64 -5.65
CA SER A 178 -4.47 6.93 -5.45
C SER A 178 -4.21 8.40 -5.08
N LEU A 179 -4.93 9.33 -5.71
CA LEU A 179 -4.87 10.76 -5.41
C LEU A 179 -5.26 11.08 -3.96
N LEU A 180 -6.17 10.30 -3.36
CA LEU A 180 -6.52 10.48 -1.96
C LEU A 180 -5.34 10.09 -1.07
N ILE A 181 -4.69 8.96 -1.35
CA ILE A 181 -3.51 8.52 -0.60
C ILE A 181 -2.39 9.56 -0.73
N GLU A 182 -2.16 10.09 -1.93
CA GLU A 182 -1.19 11.17 -2.19
C GLU A 182 -1.49 12.41 -1.33
N LYS A 183 -2.74 12.90 -1.32
CA LYS A 183 -3.13 14.06 -0.51
C LYS A 183 -3.06 13.81 0.98
N THR A 184 -3.39 12.61 1.45
CA THR A 184 -3.44 12.31 2.88
C THR A 184 -2.05 12.07 3.48
N TYR A 185 -1.17 11.39 2.76
CA TYR A 185 0.10 10.90 3.30
C TYR A 185 1.32 11.62 2.76
N PHE A 186 1.20 12.31 1.61
CA PHE A 186 2.33 12.85 0.88
C PHE A 186 2.21 14.35 0.55
N ALA A 187 1.14 15.02 0.99
CA ALA A 187 0.92 16.44 0.71
C ALA A 187 2.09 17.35 1.12
N ARG A 188 2.75 17.07 2.26
CA ARG A 188 3.93 17.83 2.69
C ARG A 188 5.21 17.43 1.97
N THR A 189 5.36 16.16 1.60
CA THR A 189 6.59 15.63 0.98
C THR A 189 6.72 16.02 -0.49
N MET A 190 5.59 16.13 -1.19
CA MET A 190 5.60 16.14 -2.66
C MET A 190 5.45 17.53 -3.28
N GLY A 191 4.97 18.53 -2.54
CA GLY A 191 4.75 19.88 -3.08
C GLY A 191 3.91 19.82 -4.36
N ASN A 192 4.50 20.25 -5.49
CA ASN A 192 3.87 20.20 -6.83
C ASN A 192 4.30 18.99 -7.68
N THR A 193 5.02 18.02 -7.12
CA THR A 193 5.50 16.83 -7.84
C THR A 193 4.43 15.73 -7.79
N SER A 194 4.11 15.12 -8.92
CA SER A 194 3.16 13.99 -8.95
C SER A 194 3.78 12.70 -8.42
N MET A 195 2.95 11.81 -7.86
CA MET A 195 3.40 10.50 -7.37
C MET A 195 4.15 9.69 -8.44
N SER A 196 3.68 9.70 -9.69
CA SER A 196 4.36 9.03 -10.81
C SER A 196 5.79 9.53 -10.99
N LYS A 197 6.02 10.85 -10.91
CA LYS A 197 7.36 11.42 -11.08
C LYS A 197 8.28 11.05 -9.92
N LEU A 198 7.78 11.13 -8.69
CA LEU A 198 8.54 10.73 -7.51
C LEU A 198 8.95 9.25 -7.58
N LEU A 199 8.02 8.36 -7.93
CA LEU A 199 8.29 6.93 -8.09
C LEU A 199 9.34 6.68 -9.16
N ALA A 200 9.21 7.33 -10.32
CA ALA A 200 10.19 7.20 -11.39
C ALA A 200 11.60 7.66 -10.97
N ASP A 201 11.69 8.75 -10.21
CA ASP A 201 12.97 9.28 -9.72
C ASP A 201 13.58 8.35 -8.66
N MET A 202 12.79 7.87 -7.69
CA MET A 202 13.21 6.91 -6.66
C MET A 202 13.62 5.55 -7.23
N PHE A 203 12.97 5.12 -8.32
CA PHE A 203 13.26 3.85 -8.96
C PHE A 203 14.56 3.90 -9.78
N LYS A 204 14.91 5.08 -10.32
CA LYS A 204 16.14 5.32 -11.09
C LYS A 204 17.38 5.61 -10.23
N SER A 205 17.20 6.12 -9.01
CA SER A 205 18.29 6.41 -8.06
C SER A 205 18.93 5.14 -7.51
#